data_AF-A0A0N0MG03-F1
#
_entry.id   AF-A0A0N0MG03-F1
#
_cell.length_a   1.000
_cell.length_b   1.000
_cell.length_c   1.000
_cell.angle_alpha   90.00
_cell.angle_beta   90.00
_cell.angle_gamma   90.00
#
_symmetry.space_group_name_H-M   'P 1'
#
loop_
_entity.id
_entity.type
_entity.pdbx_description
1 polymer ?
#
loop_
_entity_poly.entity_id
_entity_poly.type
_entity_poly.pdbx_seq_one_letter_code
_entity_poly.pdbx_strand_id
1 'polypeptide(L)'
;MLILGQRWLCGDKTADIAEMLGRSAGSVRAKRKQLGLPPRIRLSKIQAETILAEKRSAIPADPAVVLTWEQASLLPPEARRGRTWLVRNSLSRLTLTGHKGGDKVRWHEAANIEIAYRHFAFQNPREIARDFLISESALKSQSCWEQLPPRRGAKMPWFIHARAEYYIGEHHYIRRECLCKSGCFFWTTRKGGDRVSRRYRRSIAATHGIAA
;
A
#
# COMPACT_ATOMS: atom_id res chain seq x y z
N MET A 1 -5.33 2.45 25.51
CA MET A 1 -6.52 3.33 25.39
C MET A 1 -6.42 4.36 24.27
N LEU A 2 -5.24 4.95 24.01
CA LEU A 2 -4.99 5.88 22.89
C LEU A 2 -5.47 5.40 21.53
N ILE A 3 -5.28 4.10 21.23
CA ILE A 3 -5.68 3.49 19.96
C ILE A 3 -7.19 3.64 19.70
N LEU A 4 -8.04 3.45 20.71
CA LEU A 4 -9.49 3.60 20.51
C LEU A 4 -9.87 5.04 20.16
N GLY A 5 -9.32 6.03 20.88
CA GLY A 5 -9.58 7.44 20.61
C GLY A 5 -9.11 7.86 19.22
N GLN A 6 -7.87 7.51 18.87
CA GLN A 6 -7.30 7.79 17.54
C GLN A 6 -8.14 7.18 16.43
N ARG A 7 -8.43 5.88 16.51
CA ARG A 7 -9.21 5.15 15.49
C ARG A 7 -10.64 5.68 15.39
N TRP A 8 -11.24 6.02 16.53
CA TRP A 8 -12.58 6.59 16.57
C TRP A 8 -12.65 7.92 15.84
N LEU A 9 -11.69 8.81 16.08
CA LEU A 9 -11.57 10.13 15.45
C LEU A 9 -11.16 10.03 13.96
N CYS A 10 -10.39 9.02 13.57
CA CYS A 10 -10.09 8.72 12.17
C CYS A 10 -11.31 8.16 11.38
N GLY A 11 -12.41 7.86 12.05
CA GLY A 11 -13.66 7.39 11.42
C GLY A 11 -13.76 5.87 11.22
N ASP A 12 -12.81 5.07 11.70
CA ASP A 12 -12.79 3.60 11.53
C ASP A 12 -14.06 2.95 12.11
N LYS A 13 -14.73 2.00 11.45
CA LYS A 13 -16.03 1.50 11.94
C LYS A 13 -15.90 0.85 13.30
N THR A 14 -16.95 0.92 14.13
CA THR A 14 -16.95 0.29 15.46
C THR A 14 -16.63 -1.20 15.41
N ALA A 15 -17.06 -1.90 14.35
CA ALA A 15 -16.73 -3.31 14.12
C ALA A 15 -15.22 -3.50 13.88
N ASP A 16 -14.63 -2.71 12.99
CA ASP A 16 -13.20 -2.74 12.68
C ASP A 16 -12.34 -2.42 13.92
N ILE A 17 -12.77 -1.44 14.73
CA ILE A 17 -12.10 -1.11 16.01
C ILE A 17 -12.25 -2.26 17.02
N ALA A 18 -13.42 -2.90 17.07
CA ALA A 18 -13.69 -4.02 17.98
C ALA A 18 -12.83 -5.24 17.62
N GLU A 19 -12.77 -5.59 16.34
CA GLU A 19 -11.91 -6.64 15.81
C GLU A 19 -10.43 -6.33 16.10
N MET A 20 -9.98 -5.11 15.79
CA MET A 20 -8.59 -4.67 16.03
C MET A 20 -8.18 -4.76 17.50
N LEU A 21 -9.11 -4.47 18.42
CA LEU A 21 -8.83 -4.48 19.85
C LEU A 21 -9.11 -5.83 20.52
N GLY A 22 -9.62 -6.82 19.79
CA GLY A 22 -10.06 -8.10 20.36
C GLY A 22 -11.18 -7.93 21.39
N ARG A 23 -12.11 -6.99 21.13
CA ARG A 23 -13.22 -6.64 22.04
C ARG A 23 -14.55 -6.75 21.33
N SER A 24 -15.64 -6.80 22.11
CA SER A 24 -16.98 -6.68 21.53
C SER A 24 -17.29 -5.23 21.16
N ALA A 25 -18.14 -5.04 20.13
CA ALA A 25 -18.60 -3.71 19.74
C ALA A 25 -19.31 -2.97 20.88
N GLY A 26 -20.01 -3.69 21.76
CA GLY A 26 -20.62 -3.14 22.98
C GLY A 26 -19.57 -2.57 23.94
N SER A 27 -18.49 -3.32 24.19
CA SER A 27 -17.37 -2.87 25.03
C SER A 27 -16.71 -1.61 24.46
N VAL A 28 -16.48 -1.54 23.14
CA VAL A 28 -15.96 -0.36 22.46
C VAL A 28 -16.88 0.86 22.64
N ARG A 29 -18.20 0.70 22.48
CA ARG A 29 -19.18 1.79 22.66
C ARG A 29 -19.24 2.30 24.08
N ALA A 30 -19.22 1.41 25.07
CA ALA A 30 -19.18 1.75 26.48
C ALA A 30 -17.89 2.51 26.82
N LYS A 31 -16.74 2.03 26.32
CA LYS A 31 -15.46 2.68 26.55
C LYS A 31 -15.36 4.04 25.86
N ARG A 32 -15.89 4.19 24.65
CA ARG A 32 -16.06 5.49 23.98
C ARG A 32 -16.86 6.46 24.86
N LYS A 33 -17.97 6.03 25.46
CA LYS A 33 -18.78 6.88 26.36
C LYS A 33 -17.96 7.37 27.54
N GLN A 34 -17.23 6.45 28.19
CA GLN A 34 -16.35 6.78 29.32
C GLN A 34 -15.24 7.77 28.94
N LEU A 35 -14.76 7.73 27.70
CA LEU A 35 -13.73 8.63 27.19
C LEU A 35 -14.28 9.95 26.63
N GLY A 36 -15.60 10.19 26.70
CA GLY A 36 -16.22 11.43 26.21
C GLY A 36 -16.16 11.63 24.69
N LEU A 37 -15.79 10.62 23.91
CA LEU A 37 -15.68 10.76 22.44
C LEU A 37 -17.07 10.91 21.82
N PRO A 38 -17.26 11.76 20.80
CA PRO A 38 -18.59 12.04 20.26
C PRO A 38 -19.25 10.79 19.67
N PRO A 39 -20.59 10.65 19.78
CA PRO A 39 -21.32 9.65 19.03
C PRO A 39 -21.21 9.94 17.53
N ARG A 40 -21.26 8.90 16.71
CA ARG A 40 -21.29 9.09 15.25
C ARG A 40 -22.67 9.54 14.84
N ILE A 41 -22.73 10.63 14.08
CA ILE A 41 -23.95 11.07 13.42
C ILE A 41 -24.36 9.96 12.45
N ARG A 42 -25.57 9.42 12.63
CA ARG A 42 -26.17 8.52 11.65
C ARG A 42 -26.76 9.38 10.54
N LEU A 43 -26.03 9.48 9.44
CA LEU A 43 -26.57 10.05 8.21
C LEU A 43 -27.57 9.06 7.62
N SER A 44 -28.66 9.57 7.06
CA SER A 44 -29.52 8.75 6.20
C SER A 44 -28.71 8.30 4.97
N LYS A 45 -29.13 7.20 4.33
CA LYS A 45 -28.48 6.72 3.10
C LYS A 45 -28.43 7.81 2.03
N ILE A 46 -29.53 8.55 1.86
CA ILE A 46 -29.65 9.68 0.93
C ILE A 46 -28.62 10.76 1.27
N GLN A 47 -28.53 11.20 2.53
CA GLN A 47 -27.55 12.21 2.94
C GLN A 47 -26.10 11.77 2.72
N ALA A 48 -25.79 10.50 3.01
CA ALA A 48 -24.45 9.95 2.78
C ALA A 48 -24.10 9.92 1.29
N GLU A 49 -25.07 9.58 0.42
CA GLU A 49 -24.91 9.62 -1.04
C GLU A 49 -24.73 11.05 -1.55
N THR A 50 -25.48 12.02 -1.03
CA THR A 50 -25.32 13.45 -1.36
C THR A 50 -23.92 13.94 -1.00
N ILE A 51 -23.46 13.70 0.23
CA ILE A 51 -22.11 14.11 0.67
C ILE A 51 -21.03 13.43 -0.17
N LEU A 52 -21.23 12.17 -0.56
CA LEU A 52 -20.30 11.46 -1.43
C LEU A 52 -20.27 12.06 -2.83
N ALA A 53 -21.43 12.44 -3.38
CA ALA A 53 -21.55 13.09 -4.68
C ALA A 53 -20.88 14.47 -4.67
N GLU A 54 -21.11 15.27 -3.62
CA GLU A 54 -20.45 16.57 -3.41
C GLU A 54 -18.93 16.43 -3.31
N LYS A 55 -18.44 15.44 -2.55
CA LYS A 55 -17.01 15.17 -2.46
C LYS A 55 -16.41 14.77 -3.80
N ARG A 56 -17.16 14.03 -4.63
CA ARG A 56 -16.73 13.64 -5.98
C ARG A 56 -16.73 14.81 -6.95
N SER A 57 -17.74 15.68 -6.90
CA SER A 57 -17.82 16.86 -7.76
C SER A 57 -16.74 17.89 -7.42
N ALA A 58 -16.28 17.93 -6.16
CA ALA A 58 -15.18 18.77 -5.73
C ALA A 58 -13.77 18.26 -6.16
N ILE A 59 -13.67 17.07 -6.77
CA ILE A 59 -12.37 16.55 -7.23
C ILE A 59 -11.92 17.36 -8.46
N PRO A 60 -10.69 17.91 -8.46
CA PRO A 60 -10.18 18.68 -9.60
C PRO A 60 -10.31 17.92 -10.94
N ALA A 61 -10.86 18.57 -11.96
CA ALA A 61 -11.06 18.01 -13.29
C ALA A 61 -9.78 17.98 -14.14
N ASP A 62 -8.79 18.81 -13.80
CA ASP A 62 -7.48 18.82 -14.44
C ASP A 62 -6.67 17.55 -14.11
N PRO A 63 -6.26 16.73 -15.09
CA PRO A 63 -5.42 15.56 -14.87
C PRO A 63 -4.00 15.86 -14.37
N ALA A 64 -3.50 17.09 -14.54
CA ALA A 64 -2.16 17.48 -14.09
C ALA A 64 -2.07 17.67 -12.57
N VAL A 65 -3.21 17.90 -11.91
CA VAL A 65 -3.27 18.08 -10.46
C VAL A 65 -2.99 16.75 -9.74
N VAL A 66 -2.04 16.77 -8.80
CA VAL A 66 -1.78 15.64 -7.92
C VAL A 66 -2.89 15.55 -6.88
N LEU A 67 -3.63 14.44 -6.91
CA LEU A 67 -4.72 14.19 -5.98
C LEU A 67 -4.19 13.74 -4.62
N THR A 68 -4.92 14.10 -3.55
CA THR A 68 -4.79 13.41 -2.26
C THR A 68 -5.25 11.95 -2.40
N TRP A 69 -4.81 11.10 -1.47
CA TRP A 69 -5.26 9.70 -1.45
C TRP A 69 -6.78 9.61 -1.32
N GLU A 70 -7.37 10.45 -0.45
CA GLU A 70 -8.81 10.49 -0.21
C GLU A 70 -9.58 10.81 -1.51
N GLN A 71 -9.18 11.86 -2.23
CA GLN A 71 -9.80 12.23 -3.52
C GLN A 71 -9.68 11.09 -4.54
N ALA A 72 -8.48 10.52 -4.71
CA ALA A 72 -8.28 9.42 -5.64
C ALA A 72 -9.09 8.17 -5.26
N SER A 73 -9.23 7.87 -3.97
CA SER A 73 -10.01 6.70 -3.50
C SER A 73 -11.50 6.76 -3.84
N LEU A 74 -12.03 7.96 -4.08
CA LEU A 74 -13.44 8.18 -4.45
C LEU A 74 -13.70 8.00 -5.95
N LEU A 75 -12.64 8.01 -6.76
CA LEU A 75 -12.71 7.85 -8.22
C LEU A 75 -12.73 6.37 -8.62
N PRO A 76 -13.57 5.99 -9.60
CA PRO A 76 -13.49 4.67 -10.20
C PRO A 76 -12.15 4.48 -10.94
N PRO A 77 -11.68 3.24 -11.15
CA PRO A 77 -10.41 2.94 -11.81
C PRO A 77 -10.21 3.67 -13.15
N GLU A 78 -11.27 3.80 -13.94
CA GLU A 78 -11.30 4.46 -15.25
C GLU A 78 -10.96 5.94 -15.14
N ALA A 79 -11.53 6.63 -14.14
CA ALA A 79 -11.30 8.05 -13.89
C ALA A 79 -9.93 8.34 -13.28
N ARG A 80 -9.23 7.31 -12.74
CA ARG A 80 -7.85 7.43 -12.25
C ARG A 80 -6.79 7.26 -13.33
N ARG A 81 -7.16 6.80 -14.53
CA ARG A 81 -6.21 6.59 -15.63
C ARG A 81 -5.53 7.90 -16.00
N GLY A 82 -4.20 7.87 -16.12
CA GLY A 82 -3.39 9.04 -16.44
C GLY A 82 -3.27 10.09 -15.34
N ARG A 83 -3.95 9.91 -14.20
CA ARG A 83 -3.87 10.83 -13.05
C ARG A 83 -2.83 10.39 -12.04
N THR A 84 -2.34 11.35 -11.26
CA THR A 84 -1.35 11.13 -10.20
C THR A 84 -1.98 11.39 -8.84
N TRP A 85 -1.68 10.54 -7.86
CA TRP A 85 -2.15 10.69 -6.47
C TRP A 85 -1.05 10.41 -5.46
N LEU A 86 -1.21 10.94 -4.25
CA LEU A 86 -0.37 10.61 -3.10
C LEU A 86 -0.71 9.23 -2.54
N VAL A 87 0.31 8.44 -2.22
CA VAL A 87 0.19 7.16 -1.53
C VAL A 87 -0.08 7.42 -0.05
N ARG A 88 -1.07 6.70 0.51
CA ARG A 88 -1.47 6.88 1.91
C ARG A 88 -0.37 6.43 2.86
N ASN A 89 -0.17 7.13 3.97
CA ASN A 89 0.78 6.77 5.01
C ASN A 89 2.23 6.61 4.50
N SER A 90 2.59 7.27 3.39
CA SER A 90 3.97 7.34 2.92
C SER A 90 4.72 8.44 3.67
N LEU A 91 5.86 8.10 4.25
CA LEU A 91 6.73 9.06 4.93
C LEU A 91 7.31 10.09 3.96
N SER A 92 7.57 9.70 2.72
CA SER A 92 8.18 10.54 1.69
C SER A 92 7.17 11.28 0.82
N ARG A 93 5.88 11.30 1.18
CA ARG A 93 4.79 11.83 0.34
C ARG A 93 4.85 11.27 -1.09
N LEU A 94 5.09 9.96 -1.19
CA LEU A 94 5.22 9.25 -2.45
C LEU A 94 3.99 9.48 -3.33
N THR A 95 4.19 9.76 -4.61
CA THR A 95 3.12 9.82 -5.61
C THR A 95 3.09 8.54 -6.46
N LEU A 96 1.95 8.24 -7.06
CA LEU A 96 1.78 7.17 -8.03
C LEU A 96 0.86 7.63 -9.16
N THR A 97 1.18 7.24 -10.39
CA THR A 97 0.40 7.64 -11.58
C THR A 97 -0.28 6.44 -12.22
N GLY A 98 -1.58 6.56 -12.49
CA GLY A 98 -2.34 5.58 -13.26
C GLY A 98 -1.90 5.53 -14.72
N HIS A 99 -1.84 4.34 -15.29
CA HIS A 99 -1.58 4.16 -16.72
C HIS A 99 -2.77 4.67 -17.54
N LYS A 100 -2.53 5.28 -18.71
CA LYS A 100 -3.62 5.83 -19.56
C LYS A 100 -4.50 4.73 -20.16
N GLY A 101 -3.88 3.63 -20.60
CA GLY A 101 -4.55 2.56 -21.36
C GLY A 101 -5.04 1.36 -20.55
N GLY A 102 -5.09 1.41 -19.21
CA GLY A 102 -5.56 0.26 -18.43
C GLY A 102 -5.44 0.44 -16.92
N ASP A 103 -5.86 -0.57 -16.17
CA ASP A 103 -5.88 -0.59 -14.70
C ASP A 103 -4.51 -0.94 -14.09
N LYS A 104 -3.48 -0.27 -14.60
CA LYS A 104 -2.09 -0.42 -14.17
C LYS A 104 -1.59 0.91 -13.64
N VAL A 105 -0.50 0.88 -12.90
CA VAL A 105 0.21 2.08 -12.44
C VAL A 105 1.59 2.15 -13.08
N ARG A 106 2.13 3.37 -13.15
CA ARG A 106 3.50 3.62 -13.56
C ARG A 106 4.41 3.47 -12.36
N TRP A 107 5.08 2.32 -12.27
CA TRP A 107 6.09 2.08 -11.25
C TRP A 107 7.33 2.92 -11.49
N HIS A 108 7.88 3.43 -10.41
CA HIS A 108 9.18 4.12 -10.38
C HIS A 108 9.91 3.71 -9.10
N GLU A 109 11.17 4.11 -9.00
CA GLU A 109 12.08 3.61 -7.97
C GLU A 109 11.58 3.85 -6.54
N ALA A 110 11.14 5.06 -6.20
CA ALA A 110 10.63 5.36 -4.87
C ALA A 110 9.43 4.47 -4.48
N ALA A 111 8.50 4.21 -5.42
CA ALA A 111 7.35 3.33 -5.17
C ALA A 111 7.77 1.87 -4.97
N ASN A 112 8.79 1.42 -5.71
CA ASN A 112 9.34 0.08 -5.58
C ASN A 112 10.03 -0.12 -4.22
N ILE A 113 10.80 0.87 -3.78
CA ILE A 113 11.45 0.86 -2.46
C ILE A 113 10.38 0.84 -1.36
N GLU A 114 9.35 1.68 -1.44
CA GLU A 114 8.33 1.73 -0.39
C GLU A 114 7.53 0.41 -0.27
N ILE A 115 7.21 -0.24 -1.40
CA ILE A 115 6.59 -1.58 -1.36
C ILE A 115 7.49 -2.60 -0.68
N ALA A 116 8.80 -2.56 -0.97
CA ALA A 116 9.76 -3.45 -0.33
C ALA A 116 9.80 -3.20 1.19
N TYR A 117 9.86 -1.94 1.62
CA TYR A 117 9.85 -1.59 3.05
C TYR A 117 8.55 -2.04 3.72
N ARG A 118 7.38 -1.82 3.11
CA ARG A 118 6.10 -2.30 3.66
C ARG A 118 6.03 -3.83 3.71
N HIS A 119 6.65 -4.52 2.76
CA HIS A 119 6.79 -5.97 2.77
C HIS A 119 7.66 -6.46 3.92
N PHE A 120 8.83 -5.85 4.13
CA PHE A 120 9.75 -6.18 5.24
C PHE A 120 9.21 -5.75 6.61
N ALA A 121 8.36 -4.73 6.67
CA ALA A 121 7.59 -4.37 7.87
C ALA A 121 6.45 -5.36 8.17
N PHE A 122 6.23 -6.36 7.31
CA PHE A 122 5.11 -7.30 7.39
C PHE A 122 3.73 -6.65 7.31
N GLN A 123 3.58 -5.47 6.69
CA GLN A 123 2.27 -4.86 6.50
C GLN A 123 1.37 -5.80 5.66
N ASN A 124 0.11 -5.97 6.04
CA ASN A 124 -0.85 -6.83 5.35
C ASN A 124 -0.94 -6.43 3.86
N PRO A 125 -0.80 -7.37 2.89
CA PRO A 125 -0.87 -7.05 1.47
C PRO A 125 -2.13 -6.29 1.06
N ARG A 126 -3.27 -6.59 1.70
CA ARG A 126 -4.53 -5.86 1.48
C ARG A 126 -4.41 -4.38 1.81
N GLU A 127 -3.78 -4.07 2.94
CA GLU A 127 -3.57 -2.68 3.37
C GLU A 127 -2.54 -1.98 2.50
N ILE A 128 -1.47 -2.67 2.07
CA ILE A 128 -0.51 -2.10 1.10
C ILE A 128 -1.22 -1.76 -0.21
N ALA A 129 -1.99 -2.71 -0.76
CA ALA A 129 -2.72 -2.52 -2.02
C ALA A 129 -3.71 -1.35 -1.91
N ARG A 130 -4.43 -1.25 -0.78
CA ARG A 130 -5.33 -0.14 -0.46
C ARG A 130 -4.60 1.20 -0.38
N ASP A 131 -3.48 1.28 0.33
CA ASP A 131 -2.71 2.51 0.51
C ASP A 131 -2.17 3.05 -0.82
N PHE A 132 -1.84 2.15 -1.76
CA PHE A 132 -1.38 2.50 -3.11
C PHE A 132 -2.54 2.69 -4.12
N LEU A 133 -3.77 2.35 -3.74
CA LEU A 133 -4.95 2.27 -4.62
C LEU A 133 -4.74 1.34 -5.83
N ILE A 134 -4.13 0.17 -5.60
CA ILE A 134 -3.89 -0.86 -6.61
C ILE A 134 -4.56 -2.18 -6.21
N SER A 135 -4.62 -3.14 -7.12
CA SER A 135 -5.06 -4.50 -6.82
C SER A 135 -3.99 -5.30 -6.06
N GLU A 136 -4.41 -6.29 -5.27
CA GLU A 136 -3.48 -7.25 -4.63
C GLU A 136 -2.64 -8.02 -5.66
N SER A 137 -3.19 -8.26 -6.86
CA SER A 137 -2.48 -8.91 -7.96
C SER A 137 -1.37 -8.02 -8.53
N ALA A 138 -1.61 -6.71 -8.69
CA ALA A 138 -0.57 -5.75 -9.07
C ALA A 138 0.53 -5.68 -8.02
N LEU A 139 0.18 -5.64 -6.73
CA LEU A 139 1.15 -5.68 -5.64
C LEU A 139 1.99 -6.97 -5.66
N LYS A 140 1.35 -8.13 -5.85
CA LYS A 140 2.04 -9.43 -5.95
C LYS A 140 2.99 -9.45 -7.14
N SER A 141 2.52 -8.99 -8.31
CA SER A 141 3.33 -8.86 -9.52
C SER A 141 4.56 -7.99 -9.27
N GLN A 142 4.38 -6.82 -8.65
CA GLN A 142 5.48 -5.91 -8.33
C GLN A 142 6.43 -6.45 -7.26
N SER A 143 5.92 -7.18 -6.27
CA SER A 143 6.75 -7.86 -5.26
C SER A 143 7.63 -8.95 -5.89
N CYS A 144 7.07 -9.70 -6.84
CA CYS A 144 7.84 -10.66 -7.64
C CYS A 144 8.87 -9.96 -8.53
N TRP A 145 8.50 -8.81 -9.12
CA TRP A 145 9.38 -7.96 -9.92
C TRP A 145 10.62 -7.57 -9.10
N GLU A 146 10.43 -7.01 -7.91
CA GLU A 146 11.52 -6.65 -6.97
C GLU A 146 12.22 -7.86 -6.31
N GLN A 147 11.78 -9.10 -6.60
CA GLN A 147 12.29 -10.35 -6.03
C GLN A 147 12.28 -10.38 -4.51
N LEU A 148 11.23 -9.81 -3.90
CA LEU A 148 11.09 -9.84 -2.46
C LEU A 148 11.03 -11.29 -1.94
N PRO A 149 11.72 -11.60 -0.84
CA PRO A 149 11.72 -12.95 -0.28
C PRO A 149 10.33 -13.31 0.26
N PRO A 150 10.02 -14.61 0.45
CA PRO A 150 8.78 -15.04 1.09
C PRO A 150 8.62 -14.41 2.47
N ARG A 151 7.39 -13.99 2.81
CA ARG A 151 7.10 -13.42 4.13
C ARG A 151 7.05 -14.53 5.18
N ARG A 152 7.91 -14.44 6.19
CA ARG A 152 7.98 -15.38 7.32
C ARG A 152 7.60 -14.69 8.63
N GLY A 153 6.36 -14.20 8.72
CA GLY A 153 5.92 -13.47 9.92
C GLY A 153 4.43 -13.11 9.92
N ALA A 154 3.93 -12.74 11.10
CA ALA A 154 2.57 -12.27 11.30
C ALA A 154 2.36 -10.94 10.55
N LYS A 155 1.24 -10.85 9.83
CA LYS A 155 0.87 -9.67 9.05
C LYS A 155 0.33 -8.58 9.99
N MET A 156 0.82 -7.36 9.82
CA MET A 156 0.42 -6.19 10.59
C MET A 156 -0.52 -5.30 9.76
N PRO A 157 -1.58 -4.71 10.32
CA PRO A 157 -2.44 -3.80 9.55
C PRO A 157 -1.76 -2.46 9.21
N TRP A 158 -0.76 -2.05 9.98
CA TRP A 158 -0.10 -0.75 9.84
C TRP A 158 1.34 -0.88 9.37
N PHE A 159 1.82 0.18 8.71
CA PHE A 159 3.20 0.29 8.28
C PHE A 159 4.07 0.91 9.38
N ILE A 160 5.13 0.21 9.81
CA ILE A 160 6.17 0.75 10.70
C ILE A 160 7.51 0.70 9.94
N HIS A 161 8.04 1.87 9.59
CA HIS A 161 9.30 1.98 8.85
C HIS A 161 10.48 1.35 9.60
N ALA A 162 10.64 1.67 10.88
CA ALA A 162 11.72 1.13 11.73
C ALA A 162 11.74 -0.40 11.78
N ARG A 163 10.57 -1.05 11.68
CA ARG A 163 10.48 -2.52 11.63
C ARG A 163 11.05 -3.08 10.33
N ALA A 164 10.82 -2.39 9.21
CA ALA A 164 11.42 -2.76 7.93
C ALA A 164 12.94 -2.62 7.99
N GLU A 165 13.45 -1.48 8.49
CA GLU A 165 14.89 -1.22 8.61
C GLU A 165 15.58 -2.27 9.47
N TYR A 166 15.01 -2.57 10.65
CA TYR A 166 15.51 -3.63 11.51
C TYR A 166 15.58 -4.97 10.78
N TYR A 167 14.48 -5.38 10.12
CA TYR A 167 14.43 -6.66 9.42
C TYR A 167 15.41 -6.74 8.24
N ILE A 168 15.53 -5.66 7.46
CA ILE A 168 16.49 -5.55 6.36
C ILE A 168 17.92 -5.67 6.89
N GLY A 169 18.25 -4.96 7.97
CA GLY A 169 19.57 -4.98 8.60
C GLY A 169 19.94 -6.35 9.16
N GLU A 170 19.05 -6.93 9.98
CA GLU A 170 19.21 -8.23 10.64
C GLU A 170 19.44 -9.37 9.64
N HIS A 171 18.67 -9.38 8.55
CA HIS A 171 18.79 -10.41 7.51
C HIS A 171 19.75 -10.02 6.38
N HIS A 172 20.46 -8.90 6.53
CA HIS A 172 21.42 -8.38 5.57
C HIS A 172 20.88 -8.28 4.14
N TYR A 173 19.61 -7.92 4.00
CA TYR A 173 19.00 -7.67 2.69
C TYR A 173 19.53 -6.36 2.11
N ILE A 174 19.74 -6.36 0.81
CA ILE A 174 20.11 -5.17 0.04
C ILE A 174 19.39 -5.19 -1.30
N ARG A 175 19.12 -4.00 -1.82
CA ARG A 175 18.64 -3.81 -3.18
C ARG A 175 19.84 -3.60 -4.10
N ARG A 176 19.98 -4.43 -5.12
CA ARG A 176 21.08 -4.38 -6.10
C ARG A 176 20.54 -4.14 -7.50
N GLU A 177 21.32 -3.46 -8.31
CA GLU A 177 21.16 -3.46 -9.76
C GLU A 177 21.71 -4.77 -10.35
N CYS A 178 21.04 -5.32 -11.35
CA CYS A 178 21.46 -6.53 -12.05
C CYS A 178 22.75 -6.28 -12.83
N LEU A 179 23.78 -7.08 -12.55
CA LEU A 179 25.09 -6.97 -13.19
C LEU A 179 25.01 -6.98 -14.73
N CYS A 180 24.08 -7.75 -15.29
CA CYS A 180 23.94 -7.94 -16.73
C CYS A 180 22.86 -7.06 -17.39
N LYS A 181 22.16 -6.21 -16.63
CA LYS A 181 21.10 -5.35 -17.18
C LYS A 181 20.89 -4.11 -16.33
N SER A 182 21.30 -2.96 -16.85
CA SER A 182 21.09 -1.69 -16.17
C SER A 182 19.60 -1.35 -16.00
N GLY A 183 19.27 -0.63 -14.93
CA GLY A 183 17.91 -0.28 -14.49
C GLY A 183 17.12 -1.45 -13.90
N CYS A 184 17.68 -2.67 -13.88
CA CYS A 184 17.01 -3.86 -13.39
C CYS A 184 17.38 -4.12 -11.93
N PHE A 185 16.63 -3.52 -11.00
CA PHE A 185 16.87 -3.68 -9.56
C PHE A 185 16.12 -4.88 -8.96
N PHE A 186 16.69 -5.46 -7.90
CA PHE A 186 16.10 -6.55 -7.14
C PHE A 186 16.70 -6.66 -5.72
N TRP A 187 15.95 -7.27 -4.82
CA TRP A 187 16.40 -7.54 -3.46
C TRP A 187 17.10 -8.91 -3.35
N THR A 188 18.18 -8.94 -2.59
CA THR A 188 18.97 -10.15 -2.30
C THR A 188 19.74 -10.00 -0.99
N THR A 189 20.39 -11.05 -0.50
CA THR A 189 21.27 -10.97 0.67
C THR A 189 22.64 -10.41 0.28
N ARG A 190 23.28 -9.68 1.20
CA ARG A 190 24.61 -9.09 0.94
C ARG A 190 25.68 -10.15 0.71
N LYS A 191 25.72 -11.19 1.56
CA LYS A 191 26.63 -12.34 1.46
C LYS A 191 25.88 -13.52 0.82
N GLY A 192 26.53 -14.20 -0.12
CA GLY A 192 25.97 -15.36 -0.84
C GLY A 192 24.76 -15.07 -1.72
N GLY A 193 24.34 -13.81 -1.84
CA GLY A 193 23.20 -13.41 -2.66
C GLY A 193 23.54 -13.29 -4.15
N ASP A 194 22.49 -13.36 -4.95
CA ASP A 194 22.56 -13.26 -6.41
C ASP A 194 23.14 -11.91 -6.87
N ARG A 195 23.98 -11.93 -7.91
CA ARG A 195 24.40 -10.72 -8.63
C ARG A 195 23.59 -10.45 -9.90
N VAL A 196 22.87 -11.48 -10.37
CA VAL A 196 22.06 -11.43 -11.59
C VAL A 196 20.61 -11.72 -11.25
N SER A 197 19.72 -10.81 -11.67
CA SER A 197 18.28 -10.92 -11.39
C SER A 197 17.69 -12.22 -11.96
N ARG A 198 16.74 -12.85 -11.25
CA ARG A 198 16.00 -14.01 -11.76
C ARG A 198 15.27 -13.70 -13.07
N ARG A 199 14.80 -12.46 -13.23
CA ARG A 199 14.14 -12.00 -14.46
C ARG A 199 15.09 -12.05 -15.66
N TYR A 200 16.31 -11.54 -15.50
CA TYR A 200 17.31 -11.58 -16.56
C TYR A 200 17.69 -13.01 -16.92
N ARG A 201 17.91 -13.88 -15.92
CA ARG A 201 18.15 -15.30 -16.16
C ARG A 201 17.02 -15.95 -16.98
N ARG A 202 15.76 -15.68 -16.62
CA ARG A 202 14.60 -16.17 -17.36
C ARG A 202 14.50 -15.60 -18.78
N SER A 203 14.82 -14.32 -19.00
CA SER A 203 14.79 -13.75 -20.35
C SER A 203 15.85 -14.38 -21.24
N ILE A 204 17.07 -14.61 -20.72
CA ILE A 204 18.13 -15.31 -21.45
C ILE A 204 17.72 -16.76 -21.75
N ALA A 205 17.20 -17.48 -20.76
CA ALA A 205 16.71 -18.86 -20.95
C ALA A 205 15.66 -18.94 -22.07
N ALA A 206 14.71 -18.00 -22.10
CA ALA A 206 13.69 -17.91 -23.15
C ALA A 206 14.29 -17.56 -24.53
N THR A 207 15.28 -16.67 -24.59
CA THR A 207 15.96 -16.31 -25.85
C THR A 207 16.80 -17.46 -26.42
N HIS A 208 17.40 -18.28 -25.57
CA HIS A 208 18.28 -19.38 -25.99
C HIS A 208 17.61 -20.76 -25.99
N GLY A 209 16.31 -20.84 -25.75
CA GLY A 209 15.56 -22.10 -25.79
C GLY A 209 15.95 -23.12 -24.70
N ILE A 210 16.63 -22.69 -23.64
CA ILE A 210 17.04 -23.55 -22.53
C ILE A 210 15.86 -23.60 -21.56
N ALA A 211 15.19 -24.75 -21.44
CA ALA A 211 14.14 -24.96 -20.45
C ALA A 211 14.68 -24.70 -19.04
N ALA A 212 13.93 -23.92 -18.26
CA ALA A 212 14.31 -23.42 -16.94
C ALA A 212 14.35 -24.51 -15.86
#